data_AF-A0A8S9V2G8-F1
#
_entry.id   AF-A0A8S9V2G8-F1
#
_cell.length_a   1.000
_cell.length_b   1.000
_cell.length_c   1.000
_cell.angle_alpha   90.00
_cell.angle_beta   90.00
_cell.angle_gamma   90.00
#
_symmetry.space_group_name_H-M   'P 1'
#
loop_
_entity.id
_entity.type
_entity.pdbx_description
1 polymer ?
#
loop_
_entity_poly.entity_id
_entity_poly.type
_entity_poly.pdbx_seq_one_letter_code
_entity_poly.pdbx_strand_id
1 'polypeptide(L)'
;MAPYANTTTVPSLFSAVTLGGKEDPVQLKHRVALAPLTRVRTGDAGTPTDLVVQYYEQRATDGGLLITEATNISPTARGYFGAPGIFNQNQIESWKPVTKAVHDKGGKIFMQLWHTGRVGHPLNQPNDQLPVSSSATSFVNAKSRSVTSEGRKDYVTPRALDISELPGVVADYKRAAENAIRCGFRRRRSPRRQWISPRAIPM
;
A
#
# COMPACT_ATOMS: atom_id res chain seq x y z
N MET A 1 24.22 -33.76 32.23
CA MET A 1 23.23 -33.11 31.34
C MET A 1 23.77 -31.72 31.00
N ALA A 2 24.22 -31.50 29.77
CA ALA A 2 24.63 -30.17 29.33
C ALA A 2 23.40 -29.36 28.91
N PRO A 3 23.22 -28.11 29.36
CA PRO A 3 22.11 -27.27 28.92
C PRO A 3 22.33 -26.86 27.46
N TYR A 4 21.33 -27.09 26.62
CA TYR A 4 21.29 -26.58 25.25
C TYR A 4 21.23 -25.05 25.30
N ALA A 5 22.38 -24.39 25.17
CA ALA A 5 22.45 -22.96 24.96
C ALA A 5 21.93 -22.67 23.54
N ASN A 6 20.71 -22.15 23.45
CA ASN A 6 20.12 -21.72 22.19
C ASN A 6 20.78 -20.39 21.77
N THR A 7 21.92 -20.46 21.10
CA THR A 7 22.77 -19.32 20.70
C THR A 7 22.30 -18.63 19.42
N THR A 8 20.98 -18.46 19.24
CA THR A 8 20.50 -17.62 18.14
C THR A 8 20.65 -16.16 18.55
N THR A 9 21.78 -15.54 18.19
CA THR A 9 22.02 -14.11 18.40
C THR A 9 20.98 -13.31 17.63
N VAL A 10 20.06 -12.68 18.36
CA VAL A 10 19.07 -11.78 17.77
C VAL A 10 19.81 -10.56 17.20
N PRO A 11 19.70 -10.27 15.89
CA PRO A 11 20.37 -9.11 15.31
C PRO A 11 19.86 -7.80 15.93
N SER A 12 20.78 -6.87 16.21
CA SER A 12 20.45 -5.55 16.73
C SER A 12 19.51 -4.78 15.79
N LEU A 13 18.62 -3.94 16.36
CA LEU A 13 17.74 -3.06 15.59
C LEU A 13 18.48 -2.13 14.64
N PHE A 14 19.71 -1.73 14.98
CA PHE A 14 20.53 -0.83 14.18
C PHE A 14 21.51 -1.54 13.25
N SER A 15 21.41 -2.88 13.15
CA SER A 15 22.17 -3.64 12.15
C SER A 15 21.47 -3.59 10.79
N ALA A 16 22.27 -3.55 9.72
CA ALA A 16 21.75 -3.59 8.35
C ALA A 16 21.00 -4.90 8.08
N VAL A 17 20.06 -4.84 7.13
CA VAL A 17 19.31 -6.00 6.64
C VAL A 17 18.97 -5.83 5.17
N THR A 18 19.01 -6.94 4.44
CA THR A 18 18.59 -7.02 3.05
C THR A 18 17.21 -7.66 2.99
N LEU A 19 16.24 -6.99 2.35
CA LEU A 19 14.89 -7.52 2.12
C LEU A 19 14.69 -7.89 0.65
N GLY A 20 14.05 -9.03 0.38
CA GLY A 20 13.67 -9.47 -0.97
C GLY A 20 14.67 -10.42 -1.66
N GLY A 21 14.42 -10.70 -2.95
CA GLY A 21 15.09 -11.75 -3.73
C GLY A 21 16.25 -11.27 -4.61
N LYS A 22 16.83 -12.23 -5.35
CA LYS A 22 18.12 -12.12 -6.08
C LYS A 22 18.21 -10.96 -7.09
N GLU A 23 17.10 -10.45 -7.62
CA GLU A 23 17.12 -9.53 -8.76
C GLU A 23 17.13 -8.04 -8.37
N ASP A 24 16.57 -7.67 -7.21
CA ASP A 24 16.43 -6.27 -6.77
C ASP A 24 16.23 -6.18 -5.25
N PRO A 25 17.22 -6.57 -4.44
CA PRO A 25 17.09 -6.55 -3.00
C PRO A 25 17.05 -5.12 -2.46
N VAL A 26 16.16 -4.88 -1.50
CA VAL A 26 16.08 -3.61 -0.77
C VAL A 26 17.10 -3.65 0.37
N GLN A 27 18.13 -2.81 0.26
CA GLN A 27 19.13 -2.65 1.29
C GLN A 27 18.67 -1.63 2.33
N LEU A 28 18.55 -2.08 3.57
CA LEU A 28 18.22 -1.24 4.72
C LEU A 28 19.44 -1.10 5.65
N LYS A 29 19.62 0.09 6.21
CA LYS A 29 20.70 0.38 7.17
C LYS A 29 20.34 -0.03 8.60
N HIS A 30 19.06 -0.23 8.87
CA HIS A 30 18.54 -0.68 10.17
C HIS A 30 17.25 -1.47 10.01
N ARG A 31 16.80 -2.12 11.09
CA ARG A 31 15.61 -2.99 11.15
C ARG A 31 14.36 -2.31 11.70
N VAL A 32 14.43 -1.02 12.00
CA VAL A 32 13.28 -0.21 12.41
C VAL A 32 12.46 0.18 11.17
N ALA A 33 11.18 -0.17 11.14
CA ALA A 33 10.26 0.18 10.08
C ALA A 33 9.04 0.93 10.62
N LEU A 34 8.54 1.90 9.85
CA LEU A 34 7.22 2.50 10.13
C LEU A 34 6.14 1.53 9.67
N ALA A 35 5.36 1.03 10.63
CA ALA A 35 4.19 0.21 10.37
C ALA A 35 3.14 0.98 9.53
N PRO A 36 2.28 0.29 8.77
CA PRO A 36 1.17 0.95 8.08
C PRO A 36 0.15 1.49 9.09
N LEU A 37 -0.18 2.79 9.01
CA LEU A 37 -1.03 3.48 9.97
C LEU A 37 -2.04 4.37 9.25
N THR A 38 -3.30 3.92 9.11
CA THR A 38 -4.37 4.72 8.49
C THR A 38 -4.62 6.03 9.23
N ARG A 39 -4.49 7.17 8.52
CA ARG A 39 -4.58 8.51 9.14
C ARG A 39 -5.85 9.28 8.79
N VAL A 40 -6.57 8.83 7.75
CA VAL A 40 -7.80 9.44 7.24
C VAL A 40 -7.65 10.94 6.92
N ARG A 41 -6.55 11.32 6.23
CA ARG A 41 -6.20 12.72 5.94
C ARG A 41 -6.29 13.12 4.46
N THR A 42 -6.92 12.33 3.60
CA THR A 42 -7.01 12.63 2.16
C THR A 42 -8.41 13.04 1.67
N GLY A 43 -9.37 13.18 2.59
CA GLY A 43 -10.75 13.53 2.27
C GLY A 43 -11.41 12.56 1.28
N ASP A 44 -12.46 13.02 0.60
CA ASP A 44 -13.21 12.19 -0.34
C ASP A 44 -12.42 11.85 -1.61
N ALA A 45 -11.58 12.77 -2.09
CA ALA A 45 -10.77 12.54 -3.29
C ALA A 45 -9.79 11.36 -3.14
N GLY A 46 -9.39 11.04 -1.91
CA GLY A 46 -8.42 9.96 -1.66
C GLY A 46 -7.00 10.30 -2.15
N THR A 47 -6.71 11.58 -2.37
CA THR A 47 -5.43 12.08 -2.87
C THR A 47 -4.57 12.61 -1.72
N PRO A 48 -3.34 12.10 -1.51
CA PRO A 48 -2.39 12.72 -0.60
C PRO A 48 -2.23 14.23 -0.81
N THR A 49 -2.15 14.97 0.29
CA THR A 49 -1.89 16.43 0.30
C THR A 49 -0.49 16.71 0.84
N ASP A 50 -0.08 17.98 0.86
CA ASP A 50 1.23 18.39 1.42
C ASP A 50 1.42 17.94 2.87
N LEU A 51 0.33 17.84 3.65
CA LEU A 51 0.36 17.28 5.00
C LEU A 51 0.84 15.82 5.01
N VAL A 52 0.39 15.02 4.05
CA VAL A 52 0.79 13.61 3.92
C VAL A 52 2.24 13.50 3.46
N VAL A 53 2.69 14.38 2.57
CA VAL A 53 4.10 14.47 2.14
C VAL A 53 4.99 14.75 3.35
N GLN A 54 4.73 15.82 4.09
CA GLN A 54 5.49 16.18 5.29
C GLN A 54 5.46 15.07 6.34
N TYR A 55 4.32 14.39 6.52
CA TYR A 55 4.18 13.29 7.47
C TYR A 55 5.15 12.14 7.21
N TYR A 56 5.28 11.70 5.95
CA TYR A 56 6.21 10.63 5.57
C TYR A 56 7.64 11.13 5.50
N GLU A 57 7.87 12.35 5.01
CA GLU A 57 9.20 12.95 4.94
C GLU A 57 9.85 13.06 6.33
N GLN A 58 9.10 13.44 7.37
CA GLN A 58 9.61 13.53 8.75
C GLN A 58 10.04 12.18 9.33
N ARG A 59 9.52 11.07 8.79
CA ARG A 59 9.80 9.70 9.27
C ARG A 59 10.83 8.98 8.43
N ALA A 60 11.21 9.55 7.28
CA ALA A 60 12.23 8.99 6.42
C ALA A 60 13.62 9.22 7.02
N THR A 61 14.32 8.11 7.24
CA THR A 61 15.73 8.05 7.62
C THR A 61 16.51 7.37 6.50
N ASP A 62 17.81 7.69 6.40
CA ASP A 62 18.68 7.07 5.40
C ASP A 62 18.74 5.54 5.59
N GLY A 63 18.28 4.79 4.59
CA GLY A 63 18.20 3.33 4.63
C GLY A 63 17.12 2.77 5.56
N GLY A 64 16.16 3.57 6.03
CA GLY A 64 14.98 3.10 6.76
C GLY A 64 13.83 2.65 5.85
N LEU A 65 12.92 1.84 6.39
CA LEU A 65 11.71 1.37 5.67
C LEU A 65 10.44 2.00 6.24
N LEU A 66 9.62 2.55 5.37
CA LEU A 66 8.28 3.04 5.67
C LEU A 66 7.26 2.19 4.91
N ILE A 67 6.11 1.94 5.52
CA ILE A 67 4.95 1.34 4.85
C ILE A 67 3.84 2.38 4.89
N THR A 68 3.21 2.66 3.73
CA THR A 68 2.12 3.64 3.68
C THR A 68 0.95 3.22 4.55
N GLU A 69 0.07 4.15 4.84
CA GLU A 69 -1.28 3.83 5.24
C GLU A 69 -1.99 2.96 4.19
N ALA A 70 -3.00 2.24 4.64
CA ALA A 70 -3.76 1.36 3.80
C ALA A 70 -4.42 2.14 2.65
N THR A 71 -4.11 1.76 1.41
CA THR A 71 -4.44 2.54 0.21
C THR A 71 -5.38 1.74 -0.69
N ASN A 72 -6.56 2.30 -0.94
CA ASN A 72 -7.65 1.63 -1.66
C ASN A 72 -7.27 1.35 -3.12
N ILE A 73 -7.44 0.10 -3.56
CA ILE A 73 -7.09 -0.36 -4.92
C ILE A 73 -8.15 -0.03 -5.99
N SER A 74 -9.35 0.34 -5.57
CA SER A 74 -10.49 0.65 -6.41
C SER A 74 -11.52 1.49 -5.64
N PRO A 75 -12.54 2.07 -6.30
CA PRO A 75 -13.64 2.73 -5.61
C PRO A 75 -14.38 1.80 -4.64
N THR A 76 -14.58 0.54 -5.02
CA THR A 76 -15.33 -0.46 -4.22
C THR A 76 -14.52 -1.00 -3.04
N ALA A 77 -13.20 -0.85 -3.07
CA ALA A 77 -12.29 -1.23 -2.00
C ALA A 77 -12.39 -0.33 -0.75
N ARG A 78 -13.06 0.83 -0.84
CA ARG A 78 -13.09 1.86 0.19
C ARG A 78 -14.04 1.49 1.35
N GLY A 79 -13.44 1.29 2.53
CA GLY A 79 -14.18 1.09 3.78
C GLY A 79 -14.20 2.29 4.72
N TYR A 80 -13.28 3.24 4.55
CA TYR A 80 -13.10 4.39 5.45
C TYR A 80 -13.08 5.68 4.64
N PHE A 81 -13.98 6.60 4.98
CA PHE A 81 -13.94 7.95 4.46
C PHE A 81 -12.62 8.63 4.85
N GLY A 82 -11.98 9.33 3.90
CA GLY A 82 -10.71 10.01 4.13
C GLY A 82 -9.44 9.16 3.95
N ALA A 83 -9.56 7.85 3.66
CA ALA A 83 -8.42 7.00 3.33
C ALA A 83 -7.98 7.18 1.85
N PRO A 84 -6.66 7.09 1.56
CA PRO A 84 -6.15 7.33 0.20
C PRO A 84 -6.51 6.21 -0.77
N GLY A 85 -6.40 6.49 -2.07
CA GLY A 85 -6.54 5.52 -3.15
C GLY A 85 -5.34 5.48 -4.09
N ILE A 86 -5.33 4.49 -5.00
CA ILE A 86 -4.31 4.33 -6.06
C ILE A 86 -4.89 3.76 -7.37
N PHE A 87 -6.10 4.17 -7.74
CA PHE A 87 -6.84 3.63 -8.89
C PHE A 87 -7.11 4.62 -10.00
N ASN A 88 -6.82 5.91 -9.80
CA ASN A 88 -6.98 6.96 -10.81
C ASN A 88 -5.74 7.85 -10.95
N GLN A 89 -5.71 8.68 -11.99
CA GLN A 89 -4.54 9.50 -12.31
C GLN A 89 -4.23 10.57 -11.26
N ASN A 90 -5.24 11.20 -10.66
CA ASN A 90 -5.03 12.21 -9.61
C ASN A 90 -4.37 11.62 -8.37
N GLN A 91 -4.77 10.41 -7.99
CA GLN A 91 -4.14 9.65 -6.90
C GLN A 91 -2.69 9.29 -7.24
N ILE A 92 -2.42 8.86 -8.47
CA ILE A 92 -1.05 8.57 -8.93
C ILE A 92 -0.16 9.82 -8.82
N GLU A 93 -0.62 10.96 -9.33
CA GLU A 93 0.17 12.19 -9.29
C GLU A 93 0.40 12.68 -7.86
N SER A 94 -0.61 12.59 -6.98
CA SER A 94 -0.49 13.01 -5.58
C SER A 94 0.41 12.13 -4.72
N TRP A 95 0.63 10.86 -5.09
CA TRP A 95 1.61 9.99 -4.39
C TRP A 95 3.07 10.26 -4.80
N LYS A 96 3.35 10.83 -5.98
CA LYS A 96 4.74 11.08 -6.43
C LYS A 96 5.53 12.02 -5.51
N PRO A 97 4.98 13.15 -5.01
CA PRO A 97 5.68 13.97 -4.02
C PRO A 97 6.04 13.21 -2.74
N VAL A 98 5.15 12.31 -2.28
CA VAL A 98 5.39 11.49 -1.07
C VAL A 98 6.59 10.58 -1.27
N THR A 99 6.61 9.80 -2.36
CA THR A 99 7.73 8.88 -2.63
C THR A 99 9.02 9.65 -2.88
N LYS A 100 8.96 10.80 -3.58
CA LYS A 100 10.13 11.66 -3.80
C LYS A 100 10.72 12.13 -2.47
N ALA A 101 9.91 12.69 -1.57
CA ALA A 101 10.38 13.22 -0.28
C ALA A 101 11.05 12.14 0.58
N VAL A 102 10.52 10.91 0.57
CA VAL A 102 11.15 9.78 1.28
C VAL A 102 12.48 9.37 0.62
N HIS A 103 12.53 9.30 -0.71
CA HIS A 103 13.74 8.92 -1.44
C HIS A 103 14.85 9.97 -1.36
N ASP A 104 14.50 11.26 -1.34
CA ASP A 104 15.47 12.35 -1.19
C ASP A 104 16.24 12.23 0.15
N LYS A 105 15.63 11.64 1.19
CA LYS A 105 16.26 11.33 2.49
C LYS A 105 16.94 9.95 2.55
N GLY A 106 17.02 9.23 1.44
CA GLY A 106 17.60 7.88 1.36
C GLY A 106 16.70 6.75 1.88
N GLY A 107 15.49 7.08 2.35
CA GLY A 107 14.52 6.10 2.85
C GLY A 107 13.95 5.21 1.75
N LYS A 108 13.28 4.14 2.16
CA LYS A 108 12.49 3.22 1.33
C LYS A 108 11.05 3.31 1.76
N ILE A 109 10.11 3.27 0.82
CA ILE A 109 8.69 3.26 1.14
C ILE A 109 7.94 2.25 0.29
N PHE A 110 7.11 1.43 0.92
CA PHE A 110 6.23 0.47 0.27
C PHE A 110 4.78 0.88 0.42
N MET A 111 3.96 0.67 -0.62
CA MET A 111 2.52 0.92 -0.54
C MET A 111 1.78 -0.33 -0.02
N GLN A 112 0.94 -0.15 1.00
CA GLN A 112 -0.01 -1.16 1.44
C GLN A 112 -1.28 -1.12 0.57
N LEU A 113 -1.40 -2.04 -0.38
CA LEU A 113 -2.61 -2.21 -1.21
C LEU A 113 -3.76 -2.78 -0.38
N TRP A 114 -4.93 -2.14 -0.46
CA TRP A 114 -6.03 -2.42 0.44
C TRP A 114 -7.39 -2.57 -0.24
N HIS A 115 -8.14 -3.57 0.21
CA HIS A 115 -9.56 -3.76 -0.06
C HIS A 115 -10.22 -4.16 1.26
N THR A 116 -11.17 -3.36 1.77
CA THR A 116 -11.74 -3.58 3.10
C THR A 116 -12.80 -4.69 3.14
N GLY A 117 -13.35 -5.03 1.98
CA GLY A 117 -14.39 -6.05 1.85
C GLY A 117 -15.62 -5.63 2.66
N ARG A 118 -16.10 -6.52 3.54
CA ARG A 118 -17.27 -6.25 4.38
C ARG A 118 -17.09 -5.12 5.40
N VAL A 119 -15.85 -4.70 5.71
CA VAL A 119 -15.61 -3.54 6.58
C VAL A 119 -15.89 -2.28 5.76
N GLY A 120 -17.15 -1.86 5.70
CA GLY A 120 -17.58 -0.71 4.93
C GLY A 120 -19.05 -0.36 5.13
N HIS A 121 -19.51 0.65 4.38
CA HIS A 121 -20.89 1.13 4.39
C HIS A 121 -21.24 1.69 3.00
N PRO A 122 -22.51 1.64 2.56
CA PRO A 122 -22.97 2.21 1.28
C PRO A 122 -22.48 3.62 0.99
N LEU A 123 -22.48 4.50 2.00
CA LEU A 123 -21.96 5.87 1.91
C LEU A 123 -20.47 5.99 1.50
N ASN A 124 -19.69 4.91 1.56
CA ASN A 124 -18.29 4.87 1.11
C ASN A 124 -18.14 4.17 -0.25
N GLN A 125 -19.24 3.70 -0.84
CA GLN A 125 -19.28 2.89 -2.05
C GLN A 125 -19.84 3.71 -3.22
N PRO A 126 -19.42 3.43 -4.47
CA PRO A 126 -20.00 4.09 -5.62
C PRO A 126 -21.49 3.73 -5.74
N ASN A 127 -22.32 4.75 -5.99
CA ASN A 127 -23.77 4.60 -6.15
C ASN A 127 -24.48 3.95 -4.95
N ASP A 128 -23.96 4.13 -3.73
CA ASP A 128 -24.51 3.57 -2.50
C ASP A 128 -24.73 2.05 -2.53
N GLN A 129 -23.95 1.34 -3.36
CA GLN A 129 -24.05 -0.12 -3.42
C GLN A 129 -23.55 -0.76 -2.12
N LEU A 130 -23.98 -1.99 -1.85
CA LEU A 130 -23.51 -2.74 -0.70
C LEU A 130 -22.00 -3.04 -0.81
N PRO A 131 -21.24 -2.94 0.30
CA PRO A 131 -19.89 -3.48 0.36
C PRO A 131 -19.87 -4.96 -0.02
N VAL A 132 -18.76 -5.42 -0.61
CA VAL A 132 -18.62 -6.79 -1.09
C VAL A 132 -17.82 -7.67 -0.13
N SER A 133 -18.07 -8.97 -0.14
CA SER A 133 -17.38 -9.95 0.73
C SER A 133 -17.40 -11.35 0.10
N SER A 134 -16.68 -12.29 0.70
CA SER A 134 -16.75 -13.71 0.32
C SER A 134 -18.08 -14.37 0.68
N SER A 135 -18.83 -13.80 1.63
CA SER A 135 -20.15 -14.28 2.04
C SER A 135 -21.03 -13.12 2.49
N ALA A 136 -22.35 -13.27 2.40
CA ALA A 136 -23.34 -12.29 2.86
C ALA A 136 -23.52 -12.34 4.39
N THR A 137 -22.42 -12.23 5.14
CA THR A 137 -22.40 -12.33 6.59
C THR A 137 -21.94 -11.02 7.21
N SER A 138 -22.86 -10.34 7.88
CA SER A 138 -22.57 -9.15 8.67
C SER A 138 -21.74 -9.49 9.92
N PHE A 139 -21.23 -8.46 10.58
CA PHE A 139 -20.53 -8.62 11.85
C PHE A 139 -21.51 -8.95 12.97
N VAL A 140 -21.25 -10.03 13.69
CA VAL A 140 -21.96 -10.34 14.94
C VAL A 140 -21.28 -9.56 16.07
N ASN A 141 -22.04 -8.75 16.81
CA ASN A 141 -21.56 -7.97 17.98
C ASN A 141 -20.36 -7.05 17.66
N ALA A 142 -20.40 -6.33 16.53
CA ALA A 142 -19.37 -5.35 16.20
C ALA A 142 -19.27 -4.26 17.26
N LYS A 143 -18.08 -4.11 17.87
CA LYS A 143 -17.76 -2.99 18.77
C LYS A 143 -17.29 -1.74 18.02
N SER A 144 -17.00 -1.86 16.72
CA SER A 144 -16.58 -0.78 15.85
C SER A 144 -17.68 -0.41 14.86
N ARG A 145 -17.57 0.79 14.30
CA ARG A 145 -18.49 1.35 13.31
C ARG A 145 -17.71 1.81 12.09
N SER A 146 -18.35 1.76 10.92
CA SER A 146 -17.80 2.26 9.68
C SER A 146 -17.63 3.78 9.76
N VAL A 147 -16.50 4.30 9.28
CA VAL A 147 -16.24 5.74 9.21
C VAL A 147 -16.73 6.25 7.86
N THR A 148 -17.77 7.07 7.86
CA THR A 148 -18.40 7.62 6.66
C THR A 148 -18.29 9.15 6.63
N SER A 149 -18.65 9.77 5.50
CA SER A 149 -18.80 11.23 5.37
C SER A 149 -19.79 11.81 6.37
N GLU A 150 -20.80 11.04 6.78
CA GLU A 150 -21.83 11.41 7.75
C GLU A 150 -21.49 10.96 9.19
N GLY A 151 -20.21 10.69 9.47
CA GLY A 151 -19.78 10.17 10.76
C GLY A 151 -19.84 8.65 10.86
N ARG A 152 -19.90 8.13 12.09
CA ARG A 152 -19.82 6.68 12.33
C ARG A 152 -21.18 6.00 12.18
N LYS A 153 -21.29 5.05 11.25
CA LYS A 153 -22.50 4.26 11.01
C LYS A 153 -22.24 2.78 11.30
N ASP A 154 -23.28 2.04 11.68
CA ASP A 154 -23.17 0.60 11.87
C ASP A 154 -22.86 -0.11 10.55
N TYR A 155 -22.21 -1.27 10.61
CA TYR A 155 -21.94 -2.05 9.40
C TYR A 155 -23.23 -2.65 8.84
N VAL A 156 -23.29 -2.75 7.51
CA VAL A 156 -24.39 -3.44 6.81
C VAL A 156 -23.99 -4.86 6.43
N THR A 157 -24.97 -5.72 6.16
CA THR A 157 -24.70 -7.03 5.55
C THR A 157 -24.10 -6.81 4.16
N PRO A 158 -22.90 -7.34 3.87
CA PRO A 158 -22.27 -7.17 2.57
C PRO A 158 -22.97 -8.05 1.52
N ARG A 159 -22.77 -7.74 0.25
CA ARG A 159 -23.10 -8.64 -0.87
C ARG A 159 -21.99 -9.69 -1.02
N ALA A 160 -22.36 -10.96 -1.16
CA ALA A 160 -21.41 -11.99 -1.55
C ALA A 160 -20.97 -11.75 -3.01
N LEU A 161 -19.66 -11.77 -3.25
CA LEU A 161 -19.13 -11.78 -4.62
C LEU A 161 -19.51 -13.08 -5.31
N ASP A 162 -19.96 -12.97 -6.55
CA ASP A 162 -20.03 -14.10 -7.45
C ASP A 162 -18.62 -14.52 -7.91
N ILE A 163 -18.45 -15.79 -8.27
CA ILE A 163 -17.17 -16.32 -8.75
C ILE A 163 -16.69 -15.55 -9.98
N SER A 164 -17.61 -15.13 -10.85
CA SER A 164 -17.31 -14.34 -12.06
C SER A 164 -16.75 -12.94 -11.77
N GLU A 165 -16.92 -12.42 -10.54
CA GLU A 165 -16.41 -11.10 -10.14
C GLU A 165 -14.98 -11.15 -9.59
N LEU A 166 -14.50 -12.32 -9.15
CA LEU A 166 -13.16 -12.48 -8.55
C LEU A 166 -12.01 -12.05 -9.49
N PRO A 167 -12.05 -12.35 -10.81
CA PRO A 167 -11.03 -11.83 -11.73
C PRO A 167 -10.95 -10.30 -11.74
N GLY A 168 -12.07 -9.59 -11.53
CA GLY A 168 -12.10 -8.13 -11.42
C GLY A 168 -11.34 -7.62 -10.19
N VAL A 169 -11.52 -8.26 -9.03
CA VAL A 169 -10.78 -7.92 -7.80
C VAL A 169 -9.28 -8.15 -7.97
N VAL A 170 -8.89 -9.25 -8.61
CA VAL A 170 -7.47 -9.53 -8.93
C VAL A 170 -6.91 -8.47 -9.90
N ALA A 171 -7.68 -8.07 -10.91
CA ALA A 171 -7.29 -7.02 -11.84
C ALA A 171 -7.13 -5.65 -11.15
N ASP A 172 -7.97 -5.33 -10.16
CA ASP A 172 -7.85 -4.12 -9.35
C ASP A 172 -6.53 -4.10 -8.56
N TYR A 173 -6.17 -5.22 -7.90
CA TYR A 173 -4.88 -5.34 -7.21
C TYR A 173 -3.70 -5.20 -8.16
N LYS A 174 -3.77 -5.84 -9.35
CA LYS A 174 -2.74 -5.73 -10.38
C LYS A 174 -2.55 -4.28 -10.83
N ARG A 175 -3.64 -3.60 -11.19
CA ARG A 175 -3.61 -2.20 -11.65
C ARG A 175 -3.10 -1.27 -10.56
N ALA A 176 -3.51 -1.49 -9.31
CA ALA A 176 -3.01 -0.73 -8.16
C ALA A 176 -1.51 -0.92 -7.93
N ALA A 177 -0.99 -2.14 -8.09
CA ALA A 177 0.45 -2.41 -8.02
C ALA A 177 1.24 -1.72 -9.15
N GLU A 178 0.74 -1.77 -10.38
CA GLU A 178 1.31 -1.06 -11.54
C GLU A 178 1.32 0.46 -11.30
N ASN A 179 0.22 1.00 -10.77
CA ASN A 179 0.11 2.41 -10.40
C ASN A 179 1.08 2.80 -9.28
N ALA A 180 1.26 1.97 -8.25
CA ALA A 180 2.24 2.20 -7.19
C ALA A 180 3.68 2.25 -7.75
N ILE A 181 4.01 1.39 -8.72
CA ILE A 181 5.31 1.45 -9.41
C ILE A 181 5.46 2.77 -10.18
N ARG A 182 4.41 3.23 -10.88
CA ARG A 182 4.40 4.53 -11.59
C ARG A 182 4.60 5.73 -10.65
N CYS A 183 4.19 5.61 -9.39
CA CYS A 183 4.41 6.63 -8.35
C CYS A 183 5.82 6.61 -7.77
N GLY A 184 6.65 5.62 -8.12
CA GLY A 184 8.03 5.51 -7.64
C GLY A 184 8.21 4.69 -6.36
N PHE A 185 7.18 4.02 -5.81
CA PHE A 185 7.34 3.13 -4.64
C PHE A 185 8.34 1.99 -4.88
N ARG A 186 8.54 1.62 -6.15
CA ARG A 186 9.67 0.81 -6.58
C ARG A 186 10.68 1.69 -7.31
N ARG A 187 11.92 1.72 -6.83
CA ARG A 187 13.01 2.40 -7.51
C ARG A 187 13.31 1.64 -8.81
N ARG A 188 13.02 2.24 -9.97
CA ARG A 188 13.45 1.68 -11.26
C ARG A 188 14.98 1.62 -11.23
N ARG A 189 15.59 0.47 -11.54
CA ARG A 189 17.03 0.37 -11.76
C ARG A 189 17.43 1.49 -12.73
N SER A 190 18.48 2.25 -12.40
CA SER A 190 19.24 2.95 -13.45
C SER A 190 19.53 1.93 -14.55
N PRO A 191 19.31 2.24 -15.84
CA PRO A 191 19.53 1.29 -16.92
C PRO A 191 21.01 0.90 -16.91
N ARG A 192 21.34 -0.22 -16.24
CA ARG A 192 22.62 -0.87 -16.41
C ARG A 192 22.64 -1.42 -17.82
N ARG A 193 23.28 -0.67 -18.72
CA ARG A 193 23.75 -1.05 -20.06
C ARG A 193 22.74 -1.86 -20.90
N GLN A 194 22.14 -1.19 -21.87
CA GLN A 194 21.62 -1.86 -23.07
C GLN A 194 22.67 -2.85 -23.57
N TRP A 195 22.31 -4.13 -23.55
CA TRP A 195 23.09 -5.17 -24.20
C TRP A 195 22.86 -5.07 -25.72
N ILE A 196 23.96 -4.82 -26.42
CA ILE A 196 24.29 -5.26 -27.79
C ILE A 196 23.38 -4.75 -28.92
N SER A 197 23.89 -3.72 -29.61
CA SER A 197 23.61 -3.47 -31.03
C SER A 197 24.01 -4.71 -31.85
N PRO A 198 23.14 -5.27 -32.71
CA PRO A 198 23.58 -6.17 -33.76
C PRO A 198 24.40 -5.35 -34.75
N ARG A 199 25.70 -5.68 -34.80
CA ARG A 199 26.63 -5.20 -35.81
C ARG A 199 26.04 -5.43 -37.20
N ALA A 200 26.34 -4.47 -38.06
CA ALA A 200 26.29 -4.55 -39.51
C ALA A 200 26.56 -5.96 -40.04
N ILE A 201 25.69 -6.43 -40.93
CA ILE A 201 25.99 -7.48 -41.89
C ILE A 201 26.48 -6.76 -43.15
N PRO A 202 27.75 -6.94 -43.57
CA PRO A 202 28.15 -6.66 -44.94
C PRO A 202 28.16 -7.98 -45.72
N MET A 203 27.22 -8.11 -46.66
CA MET A 203 27.38 -8.64 -48.02
C MET A 203 26.06 -8.49 -48.75
#